data_AF-A0A0F2M5T8-F1
#
_entry.id   AF-A0A0F2M5T8-F1
#
_cell.length_a   1.000
_cell.length_b   1.000
_cell.length_c   1.000
_cell.angle_alpha   90.00
_cell.angle_beta   90.00
_cell.angle_gamma   90.00
#
_symmetry.space_group_name_H-M   'P 1'
#
loop_
_entity.id
_entity.type
_entity.pdbx_description
1 polymer ?
#
loop_
_entity_poly.entity_id
_entity_poly.type
_entity_poly.pdbx_seq_one_letter_code
_entity_poly.pdbx_strand_id
1 'polypeptide(L)'
;MQQVQQVPAGFDAENADNFEDIEKQFAVKAVQHMETYWAILERVRGSTLRLTKLDDDILEHLQKDFPEFDPAATIDEDEMKSKTGKERWRNFMMAYEKKVDDYNFGTMMRIAPNVEYGRDEVIFVPRMQFYAVEIARNRKGLNDWIYEKAQAEKAAKK
;
A
#
# COMPACT_ATOMS: atom_id res chain seq x y z
N MET A 1 -17.33 19.20 -5.81
CA MET A 1 -16.31 20.26 -5.69
C MET A 1 -15.05 19.63 -5.16
N GLN A 2 -14.10 19.32 -6.05
CA GLN A 2 -12.81 18.73 -5.71
C GLN A 2 -11.90 19.82 -5.14
N GLN A 3 -11.38 19.64 -3.93
CA GLN A 3 -10.23 20.39 -3.47
C GLN A 3 -8.99 19.74 -4.08
N VAL A 4 -8.58 20.28 -5.24
CA VAL A 4 -7.23 20.10 -5.75
C VAL A 4 -6.31 20.72 -4.71
N GLN A 5 -5.38 19.94 -4.15
CA GLN A 5 -4.36 20.49 -3.26
C GLN A 5 -3.44 21.37 -4.11
N GLN A 6 -3.81 22.65 -4.26
CA GLN A 6 -2.96 23.66 -4.87
C GLN A 6 -1.73 23.80 -3.98
N VAL A 7 -0.56 23.60 -4.60
CA VAL A 7 0.70 24.08 -4.02
C VAL A 7 0.50 25.58 -3.75
N PRO A 8 0.68 26.05 -2.50
CA PRO A 8 0.48 27.46 -2.17
C PRO A 8 1.33 28.33 -3.10
N ALA A 9 0.73 29.37 -3.68
CA ALA A 9 1.47 30.37 -4.42
C ALA A 9 2.40 31.08 -3.42
N GLY A 10 3.69 30.77 -3.50
CA GLY A 10 4.71 31.18 -2.52
C GLY A 10 5.63 30.07 -2.01
N PHE A 11 5.60 28.85 -2.58
CA PHE A 11 6.62 27.84 -2.28
C PHE A 11 8.00 28.31 -2.76
N ASP A 12 8.78 28.82 -1.82
CA ASP A 12 10.16 29.21 -2.02
C ASP A 12 11.05 28.02 -1.63
N ALA A 13 11.55 27.31 -2.65
CA ALA A 13 12.35 26.10 -2.48
C ALA A 13 13.65 26.36 -1.70
N GLU A 14 14.11 27.61 -1.64
CA GLU A 14 15.34 28.02 -0.95
C GLU A 14 15.13 28.27 0.56
N ASN A 15 13.87 28.42 1.02
CA ASN A 15 13.48 28.59 2.42
C ASN A 15 12.77 27.35 3.00
N ALA A 16 13.07 26.16 2.48
CA ALA A 16 12.48 24.89 2.91
C ALA A 16 12.99 24.44 4.29
N ASP A 17 12.74 25.24 5.32
CA ASP A 17 13.11 25.00 6.72
C ASP A 17 12.25 23.91 7.40
N ASN A 18 11.47 23.14 6.64
CA ASN A 18 10.50 22.19 7.21
C ASN A 18 10.58 20.76 6.64
N PHE A 19 11.73 20.35 6.08
CA PHE A 19 11.91 18.96 5.65
C PHE A 19 11.60 17.95 6.77
N GLU A 20 12.03 18.23 8.00
CA GLU A 20 11.80 17.34 9.14
C GLU A 20 10.32 17.25 9.54
N ASP A 21 9.59 18.38 9.57
CA ASP A 21 8.15 18.38 9.87
C ASP A 21 7.31 17.76 8.75
N ILE A 22 7.73 17.95 7.49
CA ILE A 22 7.12 17.29 6.33
C ILE A 22 7.32 15.77 6.43
N GLU A 23 8.54 15.31 6.72
CA GLU A 23 8.84 13.88 6.95
C GLU A 23 8.04 13.31 8.13
N LYS A 24 7.93 14.04 9.24
CA LYS A 24 7.08 13.66 10.38
C LYS A 24 5.62 13.51 9.97
N GLN A 25 5.08 14.46 9.20
CA GLN A 25 3.70 14.37 8.72
C GLN A 25 3.48 13.19 7.75
N PHE A 26 4.46 12.90 6.89
CA PHE A 26 4.43 11.72 6.04
C PHE A 26 4.43 10.43 6.86
N ALA A 27 5.29 10.32 7.86
CA ALA A 27 5.34 9.17 8.76
C ALA A 27 4.01 8.95 9.49
N VAL A 28 3.41 10.03 10.04
CA VAL A 28 2.11 9.96 10.72
C VAL A 28 1.02 9.44 9.78
N LYS A 29 0.95 9.95 8.55
CA LYS A 29 -0.06 9.48 7.58
C LYS A 29 0.16 8.03 7.15
N ALA A 30 1.42 7.60 6.99
CA ALA A 30 1.75 6.22 6.64
C ALA A 30 1.35 5.23 7.75
N VAL A 31 1.62 5.59 9.01
CA VAL A 31 1.19 4.81 10.20
C VAL A 31 -0.33 4.78 10.29
N GLN A 32 -1.01 5.92 10.12
CA GLN A 32 -2.47 5.96 10.15
C GLN A 32 -3.10 5.08 9.06
N HIS A 33 -2.54 5.09 7.84
CA HIS A 33 -2.96 4.20 6.76
C HIS A 33 -2.78 2.73 7.14
N MET A 34 -1.62 2.37 7.69
CA MET A 34 -1.31 1.03 8.17
C MET A 34 -2.32 0.54 9.22
N GLU A 35 -2.54 1.33 10.27
CA GLU A 35 -3.50 1.03 11.35
C GLU A 35 -4.93 0.90 10.83
N THR A 36 -5.34 1.81 9.93
CA THR A 36 -6.68 1.79 9.33
C THR A 36 -6.88 0.51 8.52
N TYR A 37 -5.92 0.15 7.67
CA TYR A 37 -6.01 -1.06 6.87
C TYR A 37 -6.04 -2.32 7.74
N TRP A 38 -5.18 -2.40 8.76
CA TRP A 38 -5.18 -3.53 9.70
C TRP A 38 -6.53 -3.67 10.41
N ALA A 39 -7.06 -2.56 10.94
CA ALA A 39 -8.34 -2.55 11.65
C ALA A 39 -9.54 -2.89 10.74
N ILE A 40 -9.41 -2.72 9.42
CA ILE A 40 -10.40 -3.22 8.45
C ILE A 40 -10.28 -4.75 8.36
N LEU A 41 -9.08 -5.29 8.16
CA LEU A 41 -8.85 -6.74 8.05
C LEU A 41 -9.22 -7.52 9.33
N GLU A 42 -9.09 -6.91 10.51
CA GLU A 42 -9.57 -7.52 11.76
C GLU A 42 -11.11 -7.61 11.85
N ARG A 43 -11.84 -6.82 11.05
CA ARG A 43 -13.31 -6.72 11.07
C ARG A 43 -13.97 -7.44 9.90
N VAL A 44 -13.31 -7.49 8.74
CA VAL A 44 -13.83 -8.13 7.52
C VAL A 44 -12.75 -8.97 6.85
N ARG A 45 -13.13 -10.06 6.19
CA ARG A 45 -12.20 -10.87 5.40
C ARG A 45 -11.61 -10.05 4.26
N GLY A 46 -10.28 -10.11 4.08
CA GLY A 46 -9.58 -9.42 3.02
C GLY A 46 -10.11 -9.80 1.64
N SER A 47 -10.48 -11.07 1.44
CA SER A 47 -11.10 -11.59 0.20
C SER A 47 -12.39 -10.89 -0.22
N THR A 48 -13.08 -10.25 0.71
CA THR A 48 -14.31 -9.49 0.46
C THR A 48 -14.08 -7.99 0.28
N LEU A 49 -12.85 -7.52 0.53
CA LEU A 49 -12.51 -6.11 0.50
C LEU A 49 -12.31 -5.63 -0.94
N ARG A 50 -12.76 -4.39 -1.18
CA ARG A 50 -12.44 -3.63 -2.37
C ARG A 50 -11.65 -2.39 -1.96
N LEU A 51 -10.39 -2.30 -2.36
CA LEU A 51 -9.49 -1.21 -1.97
C LEU A 51 -9.71 0.04 -2.82
N THR A 52 -10.06 -0.16 -4.08
CA THR A 52 -10.32 0.90 -5.06
C THR A 52 -11.48 0.51 -5.97
N LYS A 53 -12.00 1.47 -6.74
CA LYS A 53 -12.98 1.15 -7.80
C LYS A 53 -12.36 0.37 -8.97
N LEU A 54 -11.03 0.34 -9.07
CA LEU A 54 -10.25 -0.19 -10.18
C LEU A 54 -9.54 -1.50 -9.82
N ASP A 55 -9.94 -2.18 -8.74
CA ASP A 55 -9.18 -3.34 -8.25
C ASP A 55 -8.95 -4.41 -9.31
N ASP A 56 -9.96 -4.68 -10.11
CA ASP A 56 -9.93 -5.72 -11.12
C ASP A 56 -8.97 -5.30 -12.27
N ASP A 57 -9.02 -4.04 -12.72
CA ASP A 57 -8.07 -3.46 -13.68
C ASP A 57 -6.62 -3.44 -13.16
N ILE A 58 -6.43 -3.14 -11.86
CA ILE A 58 -5.11 -3.11 -11.21
C ILE A 58 -4.52 -4.51 -11.16
N LEU A 59 -5.34 -5.51 -10.80
CA LEU A 59 -4.90 -6.90 -10.74
C LEU A 59 -4.54 -7.44 -12.12
N GLU A 60 -5.36 -7.17 -13.15
CA GLU A 60 -5.08 -7.59 -14.52
C GLU A 60 -3.80 -6.95 -15.06
N HIS A 61 -3.61 -5.64 -14.83
CA HIS A 61 -2.39 -4.94 -15.22
C HIS A 61 -1.16 -5.49 -14.50
N LEU A 62 -1.27 -5.79 -13.20
CA LEU A 62 -0.17 -6.39 -12.42
C LEU A 62 0.23 -7.75 -13.01
N GLN A 63 -0.74 -8.61 -13.31
CA GLN A 63 -0.46 -9.93 -13.90
C GLN A 63 0.13 -9.84 -15.30
N LYS A 64 -0.24 -8.82 -16.08
CA LYS A 64 0.31 -8.58 -17.41
C LYS A 64 1.75 -8.07 -17.36
N ASP A 65 2.00 -7.07 -16.52
CA ASP A 65 3.29 -6.38 -16.47
C ASP A 65 4.30 -7.09 -15.58
N PHE A 66 3.83 -7.92 -14.64
CA PHE A 66 4.61 -8.75 -13.73
C PHE A 66 4.03 -10.18 -13.67
N PRO A 67 4.06 -10.95 -14.78
CA PRO A 67 3.54 -12.33 -14.82
C PRO A 67 4.24 -13.28 -13.84
N GLU A 68 5.44 -12.94 -13.40
CA GLU A 68 6.23 -13.65 -12.39
C GLU A 68 5.81 -13.34 -10.95
N PHE A 69 4.98 -12.32 -10.73
CA PHE A 69 4.63 -11.86 -9.39
C PHE A 69 3.78 -12.89 -8.65
N ASP A 70 4.30 -13.38 -7.52
CA ASP A 70 3.54 -14.20 -6.59
C ASP A 70 3.16 -13.43 -5.31
N PRO A 71 1.87 -13.11 -5.09
CA PRO A 71 1.42 -12.42 -3.87
C PRO A 71 1.64 -13.22 -2.57
N ALA A 72 1.90 -14.53 -2.65
CA ALA A 72 2.23 -15.37 -1.50
C ALA A 72 3.70 -15.31 -1.09
N ALA A 73 4.59 -14.89 -2.00
CA ALA A 73 6.00 -14.79 -1.75
C ALA A 73 6.33 -13.56 -0.87
N THR A 74 7.47 -13.64 -0.20
CA THR A 74 8.10 -12.47 0.42
C THR A 74 8.59 -11.54 -0.68
N ILE A 75 8.24 -10.26 -0.58
CA ILE A 75 8.68 -9.23 -1.49
C ILE A 75 10.20 -9.05 -1.36
N ASP A 76 10.90 -9.13 -2.49
CA ASP A 76 12.31 -8.78 -2.60
C ASP A 76 12.46 -7.27 -2.81
N GLU A 77 12.87 -6.57 -1.75
CA GLU A 77 13.05 -5.12 -1.80
C GLU A 77 14.21 -4.71 -2.74
N ASP A 78 15.25 -5.53 -2.87
CA ASP A 78 16.38 -5.28 -3.76
C ASP A 78 15.96 -5.40 -5.22
N GLU A 79 15.10 -6.37 -5.55
CA GLU A 79 14.52 -6.49 -6.89
C GLU A 79 13.67 -5.26 -7.23
N MET A 80 12.80 -4.81 -6.31
CA MET A 80 12.00 -3.59 -6.49
C MET A 80 12.87 -2.34 -6.67
N LYS A 81 14.00 -2.25 -5.95
CA LYS A 81 14.95 -1.14 -6.00
C LYS A 81 15.96 -1.23 -7.14
N SER A 82 16.04 -2.37 -7.82
CA SER A 82 16.90 -2.57 -8.99
C SER A 82 16.55 -1.58 -10.10
N LYS A 83 17.46 -1.35 -11.04
CA LYS A 83 17.22 -0.44 -12.17
C LYS A 83 15.98 -0.86 -12.97
N THR A 84 15.86 -2.14 -13.28
CA THR A 84 14.73 -2.71 -14.01
C THR A 84 13.43 -2.64 -13.18
N GLY A 85 13.48 -3.00 -11.90
CA GLY A 85 12.32 -2.96 -11.00
C GLY A 85 11.76 -1.55 -10.85
N LYS A 86 12.62 -0.56 -10.61
CA LYS A 86 12.24 0.86 -10.53
C LYS A 86 11.56 1.35 -11.80
N GLU A 87 12.09 1.00 -12.97
CA GLU A 87 11.51 1.42 -14.25
C GLU A 87 10.14 0.78 -14.49
N ARG A 88 10.01 -0.53 -14.25
CA ARG A 88 8.73 -1.25 -14.41
C ARG A 88 7.66 -0.72 -13.46
N TRP A 89 7.99 -0.58 -12.17
CA TRP A 89 7.04 -0.04 -11.20
C TRP A 89 6.68 1.42 -11.48
N ARG A 90 7.62 2.24 -11.95
CA ARG A 90 7.32 3.60 -12.38
C ARG A 90 6.31 3.61 -13.52
N ASN A 91 6.54 2.81 -14.56
CA ASN A 91 5.63 2.71 -15.70
C ASN A 91 4.24 2.23 -15.29
N PHE A 92 4.18 1.20 -14.45
CA PHE A 92 2.94 0.70 -13.86
C PHE A 92 2.18 1.81 -13.12
N MET A 93 2.86 2.55 -12.25
CA MET A 93 2.27 3.63 -11.45
C MET A 93 1.75 4.79 -12.29
N MET A 94 2.50 5.21 -13.32
CA MET A 94 2.09 6.33 -14.19
C MET A 94 0.77 6.07 -14.92
N ALA A 95 0.40 4.81 -15.17
CA ALA A 95 -0.90 4.46 -15.74
C ALA A 95 -2.11 4.89 -14.87
N TYR A 96 -1.86 5.16 -13.58
CA TYR A 96 -2.86 5.51 -12.58
C TYR A 96 -2.78 6.95 -12.06
N GLU A 97 -1.82 7.76 -12.53
CA GLU A 97 -1.59 9.14 -12.05
C GLU A 97 -2.86 10.00 -12.04
N LYS A 98 -3.73 9.84 -13.05
CA LYS A 98 -4.98 10.59 -13.20
C LYS A 98 -6.23 9.81 -12.78
N LYS A 99 -6.06 8.59 -12.28
CA LYS A 99 -7.15 7.64 -11.98
C LYS A 99 -7.25 7.32 -10.48
N VAL A 100 -6.12 7.39 -9.77
CA VAL A 100 -6.01 7.07 -8.35
C VAL A 100 -5.45 8.29 -7.62
N ASP A 101 -6.23 8.83 -6.69
CA ASP A 101 -5.82 9.95 -5.87
C ASP A 101 -4.62 9.57 -4.98
N ASP A 102 -3.62 10.44 -4.95
CA ASP A 102 -2.32 10.25 -4.31
C ASP A 102 -1.68 8.88 -4.61
N TYR A 103 -1.72 8.44 -5.88
CA TYR A 103 -1.11 7.15 -6.31
C TYR A 103 0.35 6.97 -5.84
N ASN A 104 1.10 8.06 -5.69
CA ASN A 104 2.49 8.10 -5.28
C ASN A 104 2.72 8.37 -3.78
N PHE A 105 1.65 8.51 -2.99
CA PHE A 105 1.74 8.72 -1.55
C PHE A 105 2.40 7.53 -0.87
N GLY A 106 3.34 7.78 0.05
CA GLY A 106 4.09 6.73 0.71
C GLY A 106 3.29 6.00 1.80
N THR A 107 3.28 4.67 1.73
CA THR A 107 2.53 3.76 2.60
C THR A 107 3.43 2.67 3.16
N MET A 108 3.04 2.07 4.28
CA MET A 108 3.71 0.89 4.82
C MET A 108 3.01 -0.37 4.30
N MET A 109 3.78 -1.32 3.76
CA MET A 109 3.29 -2.59 3.23
C MET A 109 4.07 -3.74 3.86
N ARG A 110 3.38 -4.83 4.19
CA ARG A 110 4.02 -6.04 4.71
C ARG A 110 4.82 -6.75 3.63
N ILE A 111 6.00 -7.24 3.95
CA ILE A 111 6.84 -7.96 2.99
C ILE A 111 6.24 -9.31 2.60
N ALA A 112 5.51 -9.96 3.51
CA ALA A 112 4.80 -11.20 3.26
C ALA A 112 3.33 -11.12 3.75
N PRO A 113 2.40 -11.89 3.18
CA PRO A 113 1.00 -11.86 3.61
C PRO A 113 0.77 -12.52 4.98
N ASN A 114 1.67 -13.42 5.40
CA ASN A 114 1.56 -14.25 6.60
C ASN A 114 2.27 -13.68 7.84
N VAL A 115 2.78 -12.45 7.77
CA VAL A 115 3.44 -11.76 8.90
C VAL A 115 2.60 -10.61 9.41
N GLU A 116 2.84 -10.17 10.65
CA GLU A 116 2.24 -8.96 11.21
C GLU A 116 3.07 -7.72 10.87
N TYR A 117 2.58 -6.54 11.25
CA TYR A 117 3.38 -5.32 11.18
C TYR A 117 4.50 -5.36 12.23
N GLY A 118 5.67 -5.85 11.82
CA GLY A 118 6.92 -5.86 12.60
C GLY A 118 7.97 -4.92 12.02
N ARG A 119 9.02 -4.61 12.80
CA ARG A 119 10.10 -3.70 12.39
C ARG A 119 10.76 -4.11 11.08
N ASP A 120 11.02 -5.40 10.92
CA ASP A 120 11.74 -5.98 9.78
C ASP A 120 10.78 -6.62 8.75
N GLU A 121 9.46 -6.51 8.98
CA GLU A 121 8.41 -7.16 8.19
C GLU A 121 7.66 -6.17 7.28
N VAL A 122 8.12 -4.91 7.25
CA VAL A 122 7.45 -3.81 6.57
C VAL A 122 8.43 -3.05 5.68
N ILE A 123 7.94 -2.64 4.53
CA ILE A 123 8.66 -1.76 3.60
C ILE A 123 7.82 -0.53 3.29
N PHE A 124 8.50 0.54 2.91
CA PHE A 124 7.86 1.79 2.50
C PHE A 124 7.68 1.80 0.98
N VAL A 125 6.44 1.89 0.53
CA VAL A 125 6.07 1.83 -0.89
C VAL A 125 5.02 2.88 -1.24
N PRO A 126 5.05 3.46 -2.44
CA PRO A 126 3.92 4.19 -2.99
C PRO A 126 2.59 3.43 -2.88
N ARG A 127 1.50 4.18 -2.64
CA ARG A 127 0.13 3.69 -2.49
C ARG A 127 -0.28 2.77 -3.64
N MET A 128 0.14 3.06 -4.86
CA MET A 128 -0.19 2.23 -6.02
C MET A 128 0.52 0.87 -5.99
N GLN A 129 1.75 0.78 -5.47
CA GLN A 129 2.40 -0.51 -5.25
C GLN A 129 1.68 -1.29 -4.13
N PHE A 130 1.31 -0.60 -3.05
CA PHE A 130 0.49 -1.18 -1.98
C PHE A 130 -0.82 -1.76 -2.53
N TYR A 131 -1.56 -1.01 -3.34
CA TYR A 131 -2.80 -1.50 -3.96
C TYR A 131 -2.55 -2.73 -4.82
N ALA A 132 -1.56 -2.70 -5.73
CA ALA A 132 -1.27 -3.82 -6.60
C ALA A 132 -1.05 -5.12 -5.79
N VAL A 133 -0.18 -5.05 -4.77
CA VAL A 133 0.19 -6.20 -3.94
C VAL A 133 -0.97 -6.64 -3.04
N GLU A 134 -1.60 -5.72 -2.31
CA GLU A 134 -2.66 -6.06 -1.35
C GLU A 134 -3.97 -6.47 -2.02
N ILE A 135 -4.30 -5.94 -3.21
CA ILE A 135 -5.42 -6.46 -4.02
C ILE A 135 -5.15 -7.91 -4.40
N ALA A 136 -3.95 -8.22 -4.89
CA ALA A 136 -3.59 -9.58 -5.28
C ALA A 136 -3.64 -10.55 -4.08
N ARG A 137 -3.14 -10.12 -2.91
CA ARG A 137 -3.21 -10.89 -1.65
C ARG A 137 -4.65 -11.12 -1.20
N ASN A 138 -5.46 -10.07 -1.18
CA ASN A 138 -6.87 -10.13 -0.80
C ASN A 138 -7.64 -11.07 -1.73
N ARG A 139 -7.49 -10.94 -3.05
CA ARG A 139 -8.18 -11.80 -4.03
C ARG A 139 -7.80 -13.27 -3.90
N LYS A 140 -6.58 -13.59 -3.47
CA LYS A 140 -6.16 -14.97 -3.14
C LYS A 140 -6.52 -15.41 -1.70
N GLY A 141 -7.18 -14.57 -0.90
CA GLY A 141 -7.54 -14.89 0.49
C GLY A 141 -6.36 -14.91 1.47
N LEU A 142 -5.19 -14.43 1.06
CA LEU A 142 -3.94 -14.53 1.84
C LEU A 142 -3.94 -13.65 3.10
N ASN A 143 -4.89 -12.73 3.20
CA ASN A 143 -5.07 -11.85 4.36
C ASN A 143 -6.21 -12.28 5.29
N ASP A 144 -6.96 -13.35 4.95
CA ASP A 144 -8.15 -13.74 5.72
C ASP A 144 -7.81 -14.28 7.11
N TRP A 145 -6.58 -14.77 7.31
CA TRP A 145 -6.09 -15.22 8.61
C TRP A 145 -6.12 -14.10 9.67
N ILE A 146 -5.98 -12.83 9.27
CA ILE A 146 -6.02 -11.68 10.18
C ILE A 146 -7.41 -11.56 10.79
N TYR A 147 -8.44 -11.68 9.96
CA TYR A 147 -9.82 -11.72 10.40
C TYR A 147 -10.05 -12.91 11.33
N GLU A 148 -9.63 -14.12 10.92
CA GLU A 148 -9.82 -15.35 11.69
C GLU A 148 -9.17 -15.28 13.07
N LYS A 149 -7.92 -14.83 13.13
CA LYS A 149 -7.19 -14.60 14.38
C LYS A 149 -7.92 -13.59 15.26
N ALA A 150 -8.30 -12.44 14.71
CA ALA A 150 -8.99 -11.40 15.47
C ALA A 150 -10.35 -11.86 16.02
N GLN A 151 -11.12 -12.65 15.27
CA GLN A 151 -12.38 -13.22 15.75
C GLN A 151 -12.17 -14.27 16.83
N ALA A 152 -11.15 -15.14 16.68
CA ALA A 152 -10.80 -16.14 17.68
C ALA A 152 -10.38 -15.50 19.01
N GLU A 153 -9.55 -14.46 18.97
CA GLU A 153 -9.15 -13.71 20.16
C GLU A 153 -10.32 -13.01 20.85
N LYS A 154 -11.26 -12.44 20.09
CA LYS A 154 -12.48 -11.84 20.65
C LYS A 154 -13.37 -12.89 21.31
N ALA A 155 -13.50 -14.06 20.70
CA ALA A 155 -14.27 -15.17 21.27
C ALA A 155 -13.63 -15.71 22.56
N ALA A 156 -12.30 -15.79 22.61
CA ALA A 156 -11.57 -16.25 23.80
C ALA A 156 -11.62 -15.26 24.98
N LYS A 157 -11.87 -13.97 24.70
CA LYS A 157 -12.00 -12.91 25.72
C LYS A 157 -13.44 -12.76 26.25
N LYS A 158 -14.40 -13.51 25.69
CA LYS A 158 -15.82 -13.48 26.06
C LYS A 158 -16.16 -14.64 27.00
#